data_AF-A0A7S3M7S3-F1
#
_entry.id   AF-A0A7S3M7S3-F1
#
_cell.length_a   1.000
_cell.length_b   1.000
_cell.length_c   1.000
_cell.angle_alpha   90.00
_cell.angle_beta   90.00
_cell.angle_gamma   90.00
#
_symmetry.space_group_name_H-M   'P 1'
#
loop_
_entity.id
_entity.type
_entity.pdbx_description
1 polymer ?
#
loop_
_entity_poly.entity_id
_entity_poly.type
_entity_poly.pdbx_seq_one_letter_code
_entity_poly.pdbx_strand_id
1 'polypeptide(L)'
;SNYYRKMLHIVVVATALIITTLSITVNSLWQQPCSLYYEPLKNEFTKRYITLSSDARSMNPDFDKEEPQERFRSRSGAARQDLMILKLFNDKPSGYFVDLNANHWEIDSNTYILEFYNKWKGLCIEPNPIYLEGLLSNRKCTIVTSPVGRISGEIDRFRYHTNTESKYA
;
A
#
# COMPACT_ATOMS: atom_id res chain seq x y z
N SER A 1 -32.21 -21.57 -38.87
CA SER A 1 -31.68 -20.76 -39.98
C SER A 1 -30.16 -20.68 -39.89
N ASN A 2 -29.45 -20.94 -41.00
CA ASN A 2 -27.98 -20.87 -41.11
C ASN A 2 -27.40 -19.51 -40.64
N TYR A 3 -28.24 -18.47 -40.62
CA TYR A 3 -27.91 -17.13 -40.13
C TYR A 3 -27.52 -17.11 -38.64
N TYR A 4 -28.30 -17.77 -37.77
CA TYR A 4 -28.04 -17.77 -36.32
C TYR A 4 -26.79 -18.55 -35.94
N ARG A 5 -26.47 -19.62 -36.68
CA ARG A 5 -25.20 -20.35 -36.49
C ARG A 5 -24.02 -19.46 -36.89
N LYS A 6 -24.09 -18.76 -38.02
CA LYS A 6 -23.03 -17.81 -38.42
C LYS A 6 -22.87 -16.67 -37.41
N MET A 7 -23.96 -16.10 -36.91
CA MET A 7 -23.93 -15.08 -35.85
C MET A 7 -23.29 -15.61 -34.55
N LEU A 8 -23.67 -16.81 -34.10
CA LEU A 8 -23.10 -17.40 -32.89
C LEU A 8 -21.60 -17.69 -33.05
N HIS A 9 -21.19 -18.20 -34.22
CA HIS A 9 -19.77 -18.38 -34.53
C HIS A 9 -19.00 -17.05 -34.54
N ILE A 10 -19.57 -15.97 -35.09
CA ILE A 10 -18.94 -14.64 -35.07
C ILE A 10 -18.79 -14.13 -33.65
N VAL A 11 -19.81 -14.26 -32.80
CA VAL A 11 -19.74 -13.83 -31.39
C VAL A 11 -18.70 -14.64 -30.62
N VAL A 12 -18.64 -15.96 -30.80
CA VAL A 12 -17.64 -16.83 -30.14
C VAL A 12 -16.21 -16.51 -30.60
N VAL A 13 -16.02 -16.21 -31.89
CA VAL A 13 -14.71 -15.80 -32.42
C VAL A 13 -14.32 -14.42 -31.90
N ALA A 14 -15.26 -13.47 -31.84
CA ALA A 14 -15.00 -12.14 -31.30
C ALA A 14 -14.64 -12.19 -29.81
N THR A 15 -15.35 -12.99 -29.00
CA THR A 15 -15.02 -13.14 -27.57
C THR A 15 -13.69 -13.85 -27.37
N ALA A 16 -13.36 -14.86 -28.19
CA ALA A 16 -12.05 -15.51 -28.15
C ALA A 16 -10.90 -14.57 -28.54
N LEU A 17 -11.10 -13.70 -29.53
CA LEU A 17 -10.13 -12.67 -29.91
C LEU A 17 -9.94 -11.61 -28.81
N ILE A 18 -11.02 -11.19 -28.15
CA ILE A 18 -10.94 -10.26 -27.01
C ILE A 18 -10.20 -10.91 -25.83
N ILE A 19 -10.50 -12.16 -25.49
CA ILE A 19 -9.83 -12.87 -24.39
C ILE A 19 -8.33 -13.03 -24.70
N THR A 20 -7.99 -13.45 -25.92
CA THR A 20 -6.58 -13.64 -26.30
C THR A 20 -5.82 -12.32 -26.33
N THR A 21 -6.40 -11.23 -26.83
CA THR A 21 -5.76 -9.90 -26.78
C THR A 21 -5.59 -9.37 -25.35
N LEU A 22 -6.56 -9.57 -24.45
CA LEU A 22 -6.40 -9.25 -23.04
C LEU A 22 -5.30 -10.10 -22.38
N SER A 23 -5.26 -11.40 -22.64
CA SER A 23 -4.22 -12.28 -22.12
C SER A 23 -2.82 -11.92 -22.64
N ILE A 24 -2.68 -11.55 -23.91
CA ILE A 24 -1.41 -11.08 -24.48
C ILE A 24 -1.00 -9.75 -23.84
N THR A 25 -1.94 -8.83 -23.64
CA THR A 25 -1.65 -7.52 -23.01
C THR A 25 -1.23 -7.70 -21.55
N VAL A 26 -1.92 -8.55 -20.81
CA VAL A 26 -1.55 -8.90 -19.43
C VAL A 26 -0.18 -9.59 -19.40
N ASN A 27 0.07 -10.60 -20.23
CA ASN A 27 1.40 -11.24 -20.30
C ASN A 27 2.50 -10.26 -20.74
N SER A 28 2.21 -9.33 -21.65
CA SER A 28 3.17 -8.28 -22.05
C SER A 28 3.45 -7.28 -20.92
N LEU A 29 2.47 -7.00 -20.06
CA LEU A 29 2.66 -6.18 -18.86
C LEU A 29 3.46 -6.93 -17.78
N TRP A 30 3.27 -8.25 -17.65
CA TRP A 30 3.99 -9.10 -16.69
C TRP A 30 5.37 -9.57 -17.17
N GLN A 31 5.64 -9.58 -18.49
CA GLN A 31 6.93 -9.90 -19.08
C GLN A 31 7.82 -8.68 -19.31
N GLN A 32 7.33 -7.47 -19.01
CA GLN A 32 8.28 -6.37 -18.84
C GLN A 32 9.20 -6.78 -17.70
N PRO A 33 10.53 -6.88 -17.92
CA PRO A 33 11.44 -7.09 -16.82
C PRO A 33 11.26 -5.89 -15.91
N CYS A 34 10.56 -6.10 -14.79
CA CYS A 34 10.60 -5.20 -13.66
C CYS A 34 12.02 -5.32 -13.13
N SER A 35 12.91 -4.63 -13.83
CA SER A 35 14.25 -4.36 -13.43
C SER A 35 14.03 -3.51 -12.20
N LEU A 36 14.09 -4.12 -11.01
CA LEU A 36 14.33 -3.35 -9.80
C LEU A 36 15.66 -2.65 -10.10
N TYR A 37 15.59 -1.39 -10.51
CA TYR A 37 16.77 -0.58 -10.71
C TYR A 37 17.38 -0.37 -9.33
N TYR A 38 18.20 -1.33 -8.92
CA TYR A 38 19.15 -1.19 -7.84
C TYR A 38 20.36 -0.50 -8.47
N GLU A 39 20.22 0.77 -8.83
CA GLU A 39 21.40 1.60 -8.99
C GLU A 39 22.08 1.66 -7.61
N PRO A 40 23.40 1.41 -7.51
CA PRO A 40 24.13 1.71 -6.30
C PRO A 40 23.94 3.20 -6.04
N LEU A 41 23.20 3.53 -4.97
CA LEU A 41 22.76 4.87 -4.64
C LEU A 41 23.96 5.80 -4.46
N LYS A 42 24.36 6.49 -5.53
CA LYS A 42 25.62 7.26 -5.63
C LYS A 42 25.57 8.65 -4.99
N ASN A 43 24.40 9.14 -4.59
CA ASN A 43 24.25 10.50 -4.08
C ASN A 43 23.79 10.51 -2.63
N GLU A 44 24.44 11.35 -1.82
CA GLU A 44 24.09 11.69 -0.42
C GLU A 44 22.60 12.02 -0.23
N PHE A 45 21.93 12.51 -1.29
CA PHE A 45 20.51 12.89 -1.29
C PHE A 45 19.57 11.69 -1.07
N THR A 46 19.83 10.53 -1.69
CA THR A 46 18.92 9.37 -1.64
C THR A 46 18.97 8.61 -0.31
N LYS A 47 20.05 8.77 0.46
CA LYS A 47 20.15 8.25 1.85
C LYS A 47 19.06 8.81 2.78
N ARG A 48 18.37 9.88 2.38
CA ARG A 48 17.35 10.59 3.18
C ARG A 48 15.91 10.07 2.98
N TYR A 49 15.66 9.19 2.00
CA TYR A 49 14.31 8.94 1.48
C TYR A 49 13.76 7.53 1.67
N ILE A 50 14.57 6.58 2.13
CA ILE A 50 14.14 5.22 2.43
C ILE A 50 14.79 4.84 3.75
N THR A 51 14.00 4.79 4.82
CA THR A 51 14.44 4.14 6.06
C THR A 51 13.82 2.76 6.08
N LEU A 52 14.68 1.74 6.05
CA LEU A 52 14.30 0.40 6.46
C LEU A 52 14.30 0.43 7.98
N SER A 53 13.12 0.42 8.58
CA SER A 53 13.01 0.24 10.02
C SER A 53 13.44 -1.18 10.38
N SER A 54 14.72 -1.38 10.66
CA SER A 54 15.27 -2.69 11.08
C SER A 54 14.84 -3.05 12.50
N ASP A 55 14.48 -2.06 13.32
CA ASP A 55 14.39 -2.19 14.76
C ASP A 55 13.14 -1.55 15.38
N ALA A 56 12.07 -1.32 14.60
CA ALA A 56 10.83 -0.73 15.13
C ALA A 56 10.36 -1.44 16.40
N ARG A 57 10.50 -0.72 17.51
CA ARG A 57 10.13 -1.14 18.86
C ARG A 57 8.75 -0.61 19.15
N SER A 58 7.72 -1.33 18.72
CA SER A 58 6.42 -1.24 19.35
C SER A 58 5.53 -2.39 18.90
N MET A 59 5.58 -3.50 19.63
CA MET A 59 4.28 -4.04 20.04
C MET A 59 3.91 -3.21 21.25
N ASN A 60 2.80 -2.48 21.18
CA ASN A 60 2.17 -1.97 22.40
C ASN A 60 2.04 -3.20 23.34
N PRO A 61 2.66 -3.21 24.53
CA PRO A 61 2.67 -4.37 25.42
C PRO A 61 1.28 -4.77 25.90
N ASP A 62 0.29 -3.90 25.74
CA ASP A 62 -1.11 -4.15 26.05
C ASP A 62 -1.94 -4.62 24.83
N PHE A 63 -1.33 -4.74 23.65
CA PHE A 63 -2.00 -5.19 22.42
C PHE A 63 -2.63 -6.58 22.54
N ASP A 64 -2.01 -7.47 23.31
CA ASP A 64 -2.53 -8.80 23.59
C ASP A 64 -3.49 -8.83 24.80
N LYS A 65 -3.68 -7.68 25.48
CA LYS A 65 -4.61 -7.52 26.60
C LYS A 65 -5.97 -6.93 26.19
N GLU A 66 -6.04 -6.27 25.04
CA GLU A 66 -7.28 -5.72 24.48
C GLU A 66 -8.13 -6.80 23.79
N GLU A 67 -9.45 -6.72 23.95
CA GLU A 67 -10.38 -7.57 23.19
C GLU A 67 -10.22 -7.30 21.67
N PRO A 68 -10.26 -8.31 20.80
CA PRO A 68 -9.96 -8.16 19.37
C PRO A 68 -10.79 -7.07 18.68
N GLN A 69 -12.03 -6.91 19.09
CA GLN A 69 -12.96 -5.95 18.49
C GLN A 69 -12.62 -4.50 18.87
N GLU A 70 -12.14 -4.27 20.09
CA GLU A 70 -11.70 -2.94 20.56
C GLU A 70 -10.34 -2.58 19.96
N ARG A 71 -9.43 -3.56 19.91
CA ARG A 71 -8.14 -3.47 19.23
C ARG A 71 -8.26 -3.04 17.78
N PHE A 72 -9.23 -3.60 17.06
CA PHE A 72 -9.46 -3.20 15.67
C PHE A 72 -10.15 -1.85 15.56
N ARG A 73 -11.10 -1.52 16.44
CA ARG A 73 -11.81 -0.23 16.36
C ARG A 73 -10.91 0.98 16.58
N SER A 74 -9.92 0.90 17.46
CA SER A 74 -9.06 2.03 17.80
C SER A 74 -7.96 2.31 16.76
N ARG A 75 -7.59 1.30 15.97
CA ARG A 75 -6.41 1.34 15.07
C ARG A 75 -6.76 1.18 13.59
N SER A 76 -7.97 0.72 13.30
CA SER A 76 -8.50 0.63 11.94
C SER A 76 -8.68 2.04 11.38
N GLY A 77 -8.42 2.18 10.08
CA GLY A 77 -8.65 3.44 9.39
C GLY A 77 -10.07 3.95 9.59
N ALA A 78 -10.25 5.27 9.54
CA ALA A 78 -11.55 5.91 9.74
C ALA A 78 -12.68 5.32 8.86
N ALA A 79 -12.34 4.81 7.67
CA ALA A 79 -13.26 4.15 6.74
C ALA A 79 -13.30 2.60 6.85
N ARG A 80 -12.53 2.00 7.75
CA ARG A 80 -12.44 0.56 8.04
C ARG A 80 -12.08 -0.31 6.83
N GLN A 81 -11.31 0.24 5.90
CA GLN A 81 -10.91 -0.42 4.64
C GLN A 81 -9.98 -1.61 4.88
N ASP A 82 -9.12 -1.50 5.88
CA ASP A 82 -8.25 -2.57 6.39
C ASP A 82 -9.03 -3.84 6.76
N LEU A 83 -10.15 -3.71 7.48
CA LEU A 83 -10.99 -4.84 7.86
C LEU A 83 -11.69 -5.46 6.65
N MET A 84 -12.06 -4.64 5.66
CA MET A 84 -12.62 -5.14 4.41
C MET A 84 -11.59 -5.95 3.61
N ILE A 85 -10.34 -5.47 3.55
CA ILE A 85 -9.23 -6.20 2.90
C ILE A 85 -9.01 -7.53 3.62
N LEU A 86 -8.94 -7.55 4.95
CA LEU A 86 -8.81 -8.81 5.69
C LEU A 86 -9.90 -9.82 5.35
N LYS A 87 -11.16 -9.36 5.34
CA LYS A 87 -12.29 -10.21 4.96
C LYS A 87 -12.20 -10.70 3.51
N LEU A 88 -11.81 -9.83 2.58
CA LEU A 88 -11.68 -10.17 1.16
C LEU A 88 -10.60 -11.22 0.91
N PHE A 89 -9.49 -11.13 1.65
CA PHE A 89 -8.37 -12.06 1.57
C PHE A 89 -8.48 -13.22 2.57
N ASN A 90 -9.61 -13.41 3.23
CA ASN A 90 -9.84 -14.48 4.22
C ASN A 90 -8.70 -14.56 5.25
N ASP A 91 -8.36 -13.40 5.84
CA ASP A 91 -7.31 -13.22 6.84
C ASP A 91 -5.93 -13.74 6.40
N LYS A 92 -5.65 -13.74 5.09
CA LYS A 92 -4.39 -14.21 4.51
C LYS A 92 -3.19 -13.64 5.27
N PRO A 93 -2.29 -14.49 5.79
CA PRO A 93 -1.06 -14.02 6.41
C PRO A 93 -0.02 -13.66 5.35
N SER A 94 0.93 -12.78 5.72
CA SER A 94 2.15 -12.50 4.96
C SER A 94 1.91 -11.95 3.54
N GLY A 95 0.91 -11.08 3.35
CA GLY A 95 0.71 -10.34 2.11
C GLY A 95 1.64 -9.12 1.98
N TYR A 96 1.33 -8.26 1.01
CA TYR A 96 2.04 -7.01 0.78
C TYR A 96 1.05 -5.85 0.58
N PHE A 97 1.25 -4.74 1.29
CA PHE A 97 0.44 -3.52 1.14
C PHE A 97 1.26 -2.33 0.63
N VAL A 98 0.56 -1.38 0.01
CA VAL A 98 1.08 -0.04 -0.30
C VAL A 98 0.10 0.97 0.26
N ASP A 99 0.58 1.89 1.09
CA ASP A 99 -0.22 2.92 1.76
C ASP A 99 0.24 4.30 1.29
N LEU A 100 -0.65 5.02 0.62
CA LEU A 100 -0.41 6.39 0.19
C LEU A 100 -1.05 7.33 1.21
N ASN A 101 -0.28 8.30 1.69
CA ASN A 101 -0.68 9.16 2.81
C ASN A 101 -0.89 8.34 4.10
N ALA A 102 0.17 7.63 4.51
CA ALA A 102 0.11 6.75 5.66
C ALA A 102 -0.26 7.46 6.98
N ASN A 103 -0.06 8.78 7.05
CA ASN A 103 -0.41 9.63 8.20
C ASN A 103 0.09 9.03 9.53
N HIS A 104 -0.73 9.11 10.59
CA HIS A 104 -0.38 8.63 11.91
C HIS A 104 -0.15 7.10 11.90
N TRP A 105 0.89 6.67 12.60
CA TRP A 105 1.42 5.30 12.50
C TRP A 105 0.50 4.21 13.06
N GLU A 106 -0.40 4.56 13.99
CA GLU A 106 -1.35 3.64 14.64
C GLU A 106 -2.82 4.07 14.49
N ILE A 107 -3.15 5.26 14.99
CA ILE A 107 -4.51 5.83 14.94
C ILE A 107 -4.96 6.06 13.50
N ASP A 108 -6.18 5.63 13.19
CA ASP A 108 -6.80 5.75 11.86
C ASP A 108 -5.91 5.21 10.71
N SER A 109 -5.09 4.22 11.00
CA SER A 109 -4.20 3.62 10.01
C SER A 109 -4.90 2.54 9.17
N ASN A 110 -4.82 2.67 7.84
CA ASN A 110 -5.36 1.66 6.92
C ASN A 110 -4.50 0.39 6.86
N THR A 111 -3.29 0.41 7.42
CA THR A 111 -2.32 -0.69 7.23
C THR A 111 -1.69 -1.19 8.52
N TYR A 112 -2.05 -0.62 9.69
CA TYR A 112 -1.56 -1.09 10.98
C TYR A 112 -1.91 -2.55 11.24
N ILE A 113 -3.17 -2.89 11.07
CA ILE A 113 -3.67 -4.23 11.35
C ILE A 113 -3.10 -5.23 10.35
N LEU A 114 -3.01 -4.88 9.06
CA LEU A 114 -2.43 -5.74 8.04
C LEU A 114 -0.97 -6.10 8.39
N GLU A 115 -0.19 -5.09 8.79
CA GLU A 115 1.22 -5.28 9.14
C GLU A 115 1.39 -6.12 10.41
N PHE A 116 0.77 -5.71 11.52
CA PHE A 116 1.07 -6.30 12.83
C PHE A 116 0.30 -7.59 13.09
N TYR A 117 -0.97 -7.66 12.67
CA TYR A 117 -1.80 -8.83 12.92
C TYR A 117 -1.59 -9.92 11.87
N ASN A 118 -1.65 -9.54 10.59
CA ASN A 118 -1.52 -10.50 9.49
C ASN A 118 -0.08 -10.65 8.99
N LYS A 119 0.88 -9.93 9.59
CA LYS A 119 2.31 -10.01 9.26
C LYS A 119 2.59 -9.62 7.81
N TRP A 120 1.77 -8.74 7.23
CA TRP A 120 2.02 -8.24 5.88
C TRP A 120 3.27 -7.36 5.89
N LYS A 121 4.06 -7.47 4.82
CA LYS A 121 5.09 -6.48 4.53
C LYS A 121 4.43 -5.31 3.79
N GLY A 122 5.11 -4.17 3.69
CA GLY A 122 4.54 -3.10 2.89
C GLY A 122 5.43 -1.90 2.72
N LEU A 123 4.83 -0.91 2.05
CA LEU A 123 5.41 0.39 1.74
C LEU A 123 4.43 1.48 2.19
N CYS A 124 4.84 2.33 3.13
CA CYS A 124 4.11 3.53 3.49
C CYS A 124 4.78 4.74 2.86
N ILE A 125 4.02 5.56 2.14
CA ILE A 125 4.47 6.81 1.56
C ILE A 125 3.81 7.95 2.32
N GLU A 126 4.62 8.73 3.03
CA GLU A 126 4.15 9.87 3.81
C GLU A 126 5.19 11.00 3.76
N PRO A 127 4.95 12.05 2.96
CA PRO A 127 5.83 13.21 2.88
C PRO A 127 5.64 14.25 3.99
N ASN A 128 4.56 14.19 4.79
CA ASN A 128 4.32 15.16 5.86
C ASN A 128 5.22 14.88 7.08
N PRO A 129 6.14 15.80 7.43
CA PRO A 129 7.14 15.56 8.48
C PRO A 129 6.55 15.30 9.87
N ILE A 130 5.33 15.79 10.15
CA ILE A 130 4.68 15.59 11.46
C ILE A 130 4.46 14.11 11.80
N TYR A 131 4.30 13.25 10.80
CA TYR A 131 4.02 11.84 11.02
C TYR A 131 5.28 10.96 10.99
N LEU A 132 6.41 11.50 10.52
CA LEU A 132 7.61 10.72 10.24
C LEU A 132 8.23 10.12 11.49
N GLU A 133 8.29 10.86 12.60
CA GLU A 133 8.86 10.34 13.84
C GLU A 133 8.11 9.08 14.32
N GLY A 134 6.78 9.14 14.36
CA GLY A 134 5.94 8.01 14.73
C GLY A 134 6.06 6.85 13.75
N LEU A 135 6.03 7.12 12.44
CA LEU A 135 6.15 6.09 11.40
C LEU A 135 7.50 5.37 11.47
N LEU A 136 8.60 6.12 11.54
CA LEU A 136 9.97 5.59 11.55
C LEU A 136 10.27 4.82 12.84
N SER A 137 9.72 5.25 13.97
CA SER A 137 10.00 4.62 15.26
C SER A 137 9.18 3.35 15.49
N ASN A 138 7.96 3.28 14.92
CA ASN A 138 7.00 2.24 15.28
C ASN A 138 6.65 1.27 14.15
N ARG A 139 6.78 1.62 12.87
CA ARG A 139 6.41 0.74 11.74
C ARG A 139 7.60 -0.11 11.30
N LYS A 140 7.34 -1.34 10.84
CA LYS A 140 8.37 -2.26 10.28
C LYS A 140 8.41 -2.23 8.75
N CYS A 141 7.39 -1.64 8.12
CA CYS A 141 7.27 -1.49 6.70
C CYS A 141 8.30 -0.48 6.17
N THR A 142 8.52 -0.52 4.86
CA THR A 142 9.40 0.46 4.23
C THR A 142 8.72 1.82 4.23
N ILE A 143 9.40 2.85 4.74
CA ILE A 143 8.87 4.22 4.75
C ILE A 143 9.54 5.04 3.66
N VAL A 144 8.72 5.67 2.81
CA VAL A 144 9.15 6.62 1.78
C VAL A 144 8.63 8.01 2.15
N THR A 145 9.55 8.95 2.30
CA THR A 145 9.27 10.32 2.74
C THR A 145 9.09 11.29 1.58
N SER A 146 9.10 10.80 0.33
CA SER A 146 8.89 11.60 -0.86
C SER A 146 7.42 11.61 -1.27
N PRO A 147 6.88 12.75 -1.74
CA PRO A 147 5.54 12.78 -2.32
C PRO A 147 5.52 11.98 -3.63
N VAL A 148 4.37 11.40 -3.95
CA VAL A 148 4.14 10.75 -5.25
C VAL A 148 3.78 11.82 -6.27
N GLY A 149 4.58 11.94 -7.31
CA GLY A 149 4.40 12.89 -8.41
C GLY A 149 4.33 12.20 -9.77
N ARG A 150 3.95 12.98 -10.80
CA ARG A 150 3.86 12.49 -12.19
C ARG A 150 5.23 12.19 -12.79
N ILE A 151 6.25 12.96 -12.43
CA ILE A 151 7.62 12.84 -12.95
C ILE A 151 8.56 12.69 -11.77
N SER A 152 9.41 11.66 -11.82
CA SER A 152 10.46 11.45 -10.82
C SER A 152 11.43 12.63 -10.80
N GLY A 153 11.70 13.16 -9.60
CA GLY A 153 12.60 14.30 -9.41
C GLY A 153 11.95 15.68 -9.55
N GLU A 154 10.69 15.75 -10.01
CA GLU A 154 9.91 16.99 -9.97
C GLU A 154 9.07 17.04 -8.69
N ILE A 155 9.32 18.05 -7.86
CA ILE A 155 8.46 18.38 -6.72
C ILE A 155 7.70 19.64 -7.09
N ASP A 156 6.46 19.49 -7.56
CA ASP A 156 5.51 20.59 -7.52
C ASP A 156 5.16 20.86 -6.04
N ARG A 157 4.95 22.11 -5.65
CA ARG A 157 4.92 22.55 -4.24
C ARG A 157 4.04 21.63 -3.37
N PHE A 158 4.67 20.73 -2.61
CA PHE A 158 3.95 19.84 -1.71
C PHE A 158 3.52 20.62 -0.47
N ARG A 159 2.21 20.84 -0.31
CA ARG A 159 1.64 21.47 0.89
C ARG A 159 1.13 20.39 1.82
N TYR A 160 1.67 20.36 3.03
CA TYR A 160 1.09 19.60 4.13
C TYR A 160 0.18 20.51 4.95
N HIS A 161 -0.92 19.95 5.46
CA HIS A 161 -1.79 20.63 6.40
C HIS A 161 -1.20 20.45 7.81
N THR A 162 -0.91 21.55 8.49
CA THR A 162 -0.60 21.55 9.92
C THR A 162 -1.90 21.77 10.67
N ASN A 163 -2.60 20.71 11.06
CA ASN A 163 -3.69 20.87 12.02
C ASN A 163 -3.05 21.15 13.39
N THR A 164 -3.01 22.43 13.78
CA THR A 164 -2.61 22.87 15.12
C THR A 164 -3.56 22.40 16.23
N GLU A 165 -4.62 21.64 15.89
CA GLU A 165 -5.63 21.14 16.81
C GLU A 165 -5.83 19.60 16.76
N SER A 166 -5.01 18.83 16.03
CA SER A 166 -5.11 17.37 16.14
C SER A 166 -4.54 16.94 17.49
N LYS A 167 -5.42 16.49 18.40
CA LYS A 167 -5.14 15.93 19.75
C LYS A 167 -4.14 14.75 19.81
N TYR A 168 -3.47 14.43 18.71
CA TYR A 168 -2.71 13.21 18.50
C TYR A 168 -1.36 13.48 17.81
N ALA A 169 -0.80 14.68 18.00
CA ALA A 169 0.62 14.93 17.75
C ALA A 169 1.48 14.24 18.81
#